data_AF-A0A956MW74-F1
#
_entry.id   AF-A0A956MW74-F1
#
_cell.length_a   1.000
_cell.length_b   1.000
_cell.length_c   1.000
_cell.angle_alpha   90.00
_cell.angle_beta   90.00
_cell.angle_gamma   90.00
#
_symmetry.space_group_name_H-M   'P 1'
#
loop_
_entity.id
_entity.type
_entity.pdbx_description
1 polymer ?
#
loop_
_entity_poly.entity_id
_entity_poly.type
_entity_poly.pdbx_seq_one_letter_code
_entity_poly.pdbx_strand_id
1 'polypeptide(L)'
;YYDVPIEKLSIANILNDMFRFLRKYKVYIPSQLSMLAKTIITLEGTARSLDPDFSISSVAQEFIKYYYINKLSVDKILLRAKDNTEEILFDIRSIPKQLKTILRNLENNNIKIQMEDIKFTSLERCITDLATKLSLSLVLASMVIGSSLIISSQNINRNIWIKMMAITGFSISFIIGILLVIKIFRSQYRK
;
A
#
# COMPACT_ATOMS: atom_id res chain seq x y z
N TYR A 1 14.91 36.24 1.04
CA TYR A 1 13.51 36.60 0.75
C TYR A 1 12.68 36.85 2.01
N TYR A 2 13.25 36.90 3.23
CA TYR A 2 12.45 37.11 4.45
C TYR A 2 12.08 38.59 4.73
N ASP A 3 12.70 39.56 4.06
CA ASP A 3 12.47 41.01 4.30
C ASP A 3 11.73 41.75 3.17
N VAL A 4 11.22 41.05 2.15
CA VAL A 4 10.43 41.68 1.08
C VAL A 4 8.95 41.44 1.37
N PRO A 5 8.10 42.49 1.46
CA PRO A 5 6.66 42.31 1.58
C PRO A 5 6.14 41.35 0.51
N ILE A 6 5.24 40.44 0.88
CA ILE A 6 4.69 39.43 -0.05
C ILE A 6 4.14 40.11 -1.32
N GLU A 7 3.56 41.29 -1.18
CA GLU A 7 3.01 42.14 -2.25
C GLU A 7 4.05 42.60 -3.30
N LYS A 8 5.34 42.64 -2.93
CA LYS A 8 6.44 43.02 -3.83
C LYS A 8 7.20 41.82 -4.39
N LEU A 9 6.69 40.61 -4.18
CA LEU A 9 7.33 39.38 -4.63
C LEU A 9 7.10 39.20 -6.13
N SER A 10 8.18 38.96 -6.89
CA SER A 10 8.08 38.66 -8.31
C SER A 10 8.13 37.16 -8.55
N ILE A 11 7.10 36.62 -9.22
CA ILE A 11 7.05 35.21 -9.58
C ILE A 11 8.19 34.86 -10.56
N ALA A 12 8.57 35.79 -11.44
CA ALA A 12 9.68 35.63 -12.36
C ALA A 12 11.01 35.44 -11.64
N ASN A 13 11.27 36.19 -10.57
CA ASN A 13 12.49 36.04 -9.78
C ASN A 13 12.53 34.67 -9.10
N ILE A 14 11.41 34.23 -8.52
CA ILE A 14 11.31 32.91 -7.89
C ILE A 14 11.54 31.79 -8.90
N LEU A 15 10.90 31.86 -10.08
CA LEU A 15 11.06 30.86 -11.13
C LEU A 15 12.49 30.82 -11.67
N ASN A 16 13.13 31.98 -11.86
CA ASN A 16 14.53 32.05 -12.27
C ASN A 16 15.47 31.45 -11.22
N ASP A 17 15.22 31.70 -9.94
CA ASP A 17 15.98 31.12 -8.83
C ASP A 17 15.81 29.62 -8.74
N MET A 18 14.57 29.14 -8.88
CA MET A 18 14.25 27.73 -8.96
C MET A 18 14.98 27.07 -10.13
N PHE A 19 14.98 27.68 -11.32
CA PHE A 19 15.70 27.14 -12.47
C PHE A 19 17.22 27.16 -12.30
N ARG A 20 17.79 28.19 -11.65
CA ARG A 20 19.21 28.20 -11.29
C ARG A 20 19.54 27.04 -10.36
N PHE A 21 18.70 26.81 -9.35
CA PHE A 21 18.86 25.70 -8.42
C PHE A 21 18.78 24.35 -9.16
N LEU A 22 17.73 24.11 -9.95
CA LEU A 22 17.56 22.87 -10.71
C LEU A 22 18.74 22.61 -11.66
N ARG A 23 19.24 23.65 -12.32
CA ARG A 23 20.42 23.55 -13.19
C ARG A 23 21.71 23.25 -12.41
N LYS A 24 21.89 23.87 -11.23
CA LYS A 24 23.04 23.62 -10.35
C LYS A 24 23.12 22.14 -9.92
N TYR A 25 21.98 21.52 -9.65
CA TYR A 25 21.89 20.10 -9.27
C TYR A 25 21.67 19.16 -10.45
N LYS A 26 21.83 19.63 -11.69
CA LYS A 26 21.68 18.84 -12.93
C LYS A 26 20.34 18.10 -13.04
N VAL A 27 19.27 18.70 -12.51
CA VAL A 27 17.91 18.18 -12.67
C VAL A 27 17.42 18.49 -14.09
N TYR A 28 16.99 17.46 -14.81
CA TYR A 28 16.42 17.62 -16.15
C TYR A 28 15.04 18.29 -16.07
N ILE A 29 14.87 19.39 -16.80
CA ILE A 29 13.60 20.12 -16.86
C ILE A 29 12.97 19.86 -18.25
N PRO A 30 11.79 19.25 -18.32
CA PRO A 30 11.02 19.12 -19.55
C PRO A 30 10.82 20.46 -20.27
N SER A 31 10.82 20.43 -21.60
CA SER A 31 10.66 21.62 -22.44
C SER A 31 9.32 22.33 -22.19
N GLN A 32 8.26 21.56 -21.92
CA GLN A 32 6.92 22.08 -21.65
C GLN A 32 6.89 22.95 -20.38
N LEU A 33 7.59 22.53 -19.33
CA LEU A 33 7.67 23.29 -18.07
C LEU A 33 8.51 24.57 -18.24
N SER A 34 9.59 24.50 -19.02
CA SER A 34 10.41 25.68 -19.35
C SER A 34 9.62 26.70 -20.16
N MET A 35 8.80 26.24 -21.11
CA MET A 35 7.92 27.09 -21.89
C MET A 35 6.84 27.75 -21.03
N LEU A 36 6.16 26.98 -20.17
CA LEU A 36 5.16 27.50 -19.24
C LEU A 36 5.75 28.61 -18.36
N ALA A 37 6.93 28.38 -17.78
CA ALA A 37 7.55 29.38 -16.93
C ALA A 37 7.96 30.64 -17.70
N LYS A 38 8.46 30.51 -18.94
CA LYS A 38 8.71 31.67 -19.82
C LYS A 38 7.43 32.46 -20.08
N THR A 39 6.31 31.79 -20.32
CA THR A 39 5.02 32.45 -20.51
C THR A 39 4.60 33.22 -19.26
N ILE A 40 4.73 32.61 -18.07
CA ILE A 40 4.42 33.27 -16.80
C ILE A 40 5.31 34.49 -16.57
N ILE A 41 6.62 34.38 -16.81
CA ILE A 41 7.57 35.48 -16.70
C ILE A 41 7.20 36.62 -17.66
N THR A 42 6.89 36.28 -18.90
CA THR A 42 6.52 37.26 -19.94
C THR A 42 5.21 37.96 -19.57
N LEU A 43 4.23 37.22 -19.06
CA LEU A 43 2.94 37.74 -18.62
C LEU A 43 3.11 38.72 -17.46
N GLU A 44 3.87 38.35 -16.42
CA GLU A 44 4.17 39.24 -15.29
C GLU A 44 4.93 40.50 -15.75
N GLY A 45 5.92 40.33 -16.63
CA GLY A 45 6.68 41.46 -17.20
C GLY A 45 5.79 42.41 -18.00
N THR A 46 4.88 41.87 -18.81
CA THR A 46 3.92 42.65 -19.59
C THR A 46 2.93 43.38 -18.68
N ALA A 47 2.40 42.69 -17.66
CA ALA A 47 1.48 43.28 -16.70
C ALA A 47 2.12 44.44 -15.94
N ARG A 48 3.37 44.27 -15.46
CA ARG A 48 4.13 45.36 -14.80
C ARG A 48 4.51 46.51 -15.72
N SER A 49 4.66 46.25 -17.02
CA SER A 49 4.90 47.30 -17.99
C SER A 49 3.67 48.18 -18.22
N LEU A 50 2.47 47.67 -17.96
CA LEU A 50 1.21 48.41 -18.08
C LEU A 50 0.80 49.04 -16.75
N ASP A 51 1.03 48.35 -15.63
CA ASP A 51 0.76 48.79 -14.28
C ASP A 51 2.01 48.57 -13.40
N PRO A 52 2.81 49.62 -13.15
CA PRO A 52 4.05 49.51 -12.37
C PRO A 52 3.86 48.98 -10.95
N ASP A 53 2.67 49.17 -10.36
CA ASP A 53 2.33 48.75 -9.00
C ASP A 53 1.71 47.35 -8.96
N PHE A 54 1.67 46.64 -10.10
CA PHE A 54 1.08 45.31 -10.21
C PHE A 54 1.76 44.27 -9.30
N SER A 55 0.95 43.67 -8.42
CA SER A 55 1.31 42.60 -7.49
C SER A 55 0.62 41.28 -7.86
N ILE A 56 1.40 40.33 -8.39
CA ILE A 56 0.90 38.99 -8.75
C ILE A 56 0.40 38.22 -7.53
N SER A 57 1.00 38.43 -6.36
CA SER A 57 0.59 37.82 -5.10
C SER A 57 -0.78 38.29 -4.65
N SER A 58 -1.08 39.58 -4.82
CA SER A 58 -2.39 40.13 -4.45
C SER A 58 -3.48 39.56 -5.37
N VAL A 59 -3.21 39.47 -6.67
CA VAL A 59 -4.10 38.83 -7.65
C VAL A 59 -4.32 37.35 -7.31
N ALA A 60 -3.26 36.63 -6.97
CA ALA A 60 -3.35 35.22 -6.59
C ALA A 60 -4.20 35.02 -5.33
N GLN A 61 -4.05 35.89 -4.32
CA GLN A 61 -4.82 35.83 -3.09
C GLN A 61 -6.32 36.05 -3.33
N GLU A 62 -6.68 37.06 -4.12
CA GLU A 62 -8.06 37.35 -4.53
C GLU A 62 -8.66 36.16 -5.31
N PHE A 63 -7.89 35.59 -6.24
CA PHE A 63 -8.31 34.44 -7.03
C PHE A 63 -8.54 33.20 -6.17
N ILE A 64 -7.64 32.90 -5.23
CA ILE A 64 -7.80 31.76 -4.31
C ILE A 64 -9.04 31.96 -3.45
N LYS A 65 -9.26 33.17 -2.92
CA LYS A 65 -10.45 33.51 -2.14
C LYS A 65 -11.73 33.32 -2.97
N TYR A 66 -11.75 33.84 -4.19
CA TYR A 66 -12.88 33.66 -5.11
C TYR A 66 -13.14 32.18 -5.43
N TYR A 67 -12.10 31.40 -5.74
CA TYR A 67 -12.22 29.99 -6.08
C TYR A 67 -12.74 29.17 -4.91
N TYR A 68 -12.23 29.43 -3.71
CA TYR A 68 -12.65 28.73 -2.50
C TYR A 68 -14.12 29.02 -2.18
N ILE A 69 -14.52 30.29 -2.22
CA ILE A 69 -15.91 30.71 -1.97
C ILE A 69 -16.87 30.15 -3.02
N ASN A 70 -16.47 30.09 -4.30
CA ASN A 70 -17.39 29.73 -5.37
C ASN A 70 -17.42 28.25 -5.74
N LYS A 71 -16.34 27.51 -5.51
CA LYS A 71 -16.22 26.12 -5.96
C LYS A 71 -16.03 25.11 -4.84
N LEU A 72 -15.60 25.54 -3.66
CA LEU A 72 -15.40 24.68 -2.48
C LEU A 72 -16.37 24.96 -1.33
N SER A 73 -17.31 25.91 -1.49
CA SER A 73 -18.37 26.11 -0.50
C SER A 73 -19.24 24.85 -0.41
N VAL A 74 -19.23 24.22 0.76
CA VAL A 74 -19.99 23.02 1.11
C VAL A 74 -21.48 23.21 0.79
N ASP A 75 -22.01 24.41 0.98
CA ASP A 75 -23.39 24.78 0.63
C ASP A 75 -23.69 24.64 -0.86
N LYS A 76 -22.74 25.00 -1.75
CA LYS A 76 -22.92 24.87 -3.22
C LYS A 76 -22.76 23.43 -3.69
N ILE A 77 -21.96 22.63 -3.00
CA ILE A 77 -21.84 21.19 -3.26
C ILE A 77 -23.15 20.48 -2.87
N LEU A 78 -23.73 20.84 -1.72
CA LEU A 78 -25.02 20.31 -1.26
C LEU A 78 -26.20 20.77 -2.14
N LEU A 79 -26.19 22.02 -2.62
CA LEU A 79 -27.19 22.53 -3.56
C LEU A 79 -27.11 21.81 -4.92
N ARG A 80 -25.91 21.56 -5.46
CA ARG A 80 -25.75 20.74 -6.67
C ARG A 80 -26.21 19.29 -6.48
N ALA A 81 -25.97 18.71 -5.30
CA ALA A 81 -26.48 17.37 -4.98
C ALA A 81 -28.01 17.33 -4.89
N LYS A 82 -28.64 18.45 -4.47
CA LYS A 82 -30.10 18.59 -4.42
C LYS A 82 -30.71 18.78 -5.81
N ASP A 83 -30.07 19.55 -6.68
CA ASP A 83 -30.54 19.78 -8.06
C ASP A 83 -30.35 18.53 -8.97
N ASN A 84 -29.45 17.60 -8.61
CA ASN A 84 -29.27 16.30 -9.29
C ASN A 84 -30.04 15.14 -8.60
N THR A 85 -31.12 15.42 -7.88
CA THR A 85 -31.90 14.38 -7.19
C THR A 85 -32.54 13.36 -8.14
N GLU A 86 -32.93 13.75 -9.35
CA GLU A 86 -33.47 12.81 -10.35
C GLU A 86 -32.41 11.83 -10.88
N GLU A 87 -31.17 12.28 -11.06
CA GLU A 87 -30.06 11.46 -11.55
C GLU A 87 -29.61 10.42 -10.51
N ILE A 88 -29.49 10.84 -9.24
CA ILE A 88 -29.11 9.94 -8.12
C ILE A 88 -30.19 8.88 -7.86
N LEU A 89 -31.47 9.23 -8.00
CA LEU A 89 -32.59 8.28 -7.89
C LEU A 89 -32.58 7.24 -9.02
N PHE A 90 -32.08 7.60 -10.20
CA PHE A 90 -31.95 6.68 -11.34
C PHE A 90 -30.83 5.65 -11.13
N ASP A 91 -29.69 6.11 -10.60
CA ASP A 91 -28.54 5.24 -10.32
C ASP A 91 -28.83 4.22 -9.23
N ILE A 92 -29.50 4.61 -8.14
CA ILE A 92 -29.87 3.71 -7.04
C ILE A 92 -30.87 2.63 -7.49
N ARG A 93 -31.78 2.93 -8.42
CA ARG A 93 -32.71 1.92 -8.99
C ARG A 93 -32.03 0.92 -9.92
N SER A 94 -30.85 1.26 -10.45
CA SER A 94 -30.11 0.39 -11.37
C SER A 94 -29.25 -0.65 -10.64
N ILE A 95 -28.78 -0.34 -9.43
CA ILE A 95 -27.98 -1.25 -8.56
C ILE A 95 -28.65 -2.61 -8.33
N PRO A 96 -29.92 -2.71 -7.92
CA PRO A 96 -30.55 -4.02 -7.69
C PRO A 96 -30.69 -4.84 -8.98
N LYS A 97 -30.82 -4.20 -10.15
CA LYS A 97 -30.82 -4.91 -11.44
C LYS A 97 -29.43 -5.49 -11.75
N GLN A 98 -28.37 -4.73 -11.52
CA GLN A 98 -26.99 -5.18 -11.74
C GLN A 98 -26.64 -6.35 -10.79
N LEU A 99 -27.00 -6.26 -9.51
CA LEU A 99 -26.81 -7.35 -8.54
C LEU A 99 -27.59 -8.61 -8.93
N LYS A 100 -28.84 -8.46 -9.39
CA LYS A 100 -29.64 -9.60 -9.85
C LYS A 100 -29.04 -10.28 -11.08
N THR A 101 -28.43 -9.51 -11.98
CA THR A 101 -27.72 -10.06 -13.15
C THR A 101 -26.47 -10.82 -12.73
N ILE A 102 -25.69 -10.30 -11.77
CA ILE A 102 -24.51 -11.00 -11.23
C ILE A 102 -24.92 -12.30 -10.53
N LEU A 103 -25.94 -12.27 -9.67
CA LEU A 103 -26.46 -13.46 -8.99
C LEU A 103 -26.98 -14.50 -9.98
N ARG A 104 -27.72 -14.10 -11.01
CA ARG A 104 -28.20 -15.02 -12.06
C ARG A 104 -27.06 -15.62 -12.88
N ASN A 105 -26.02 -14.84 -13.16
CA ASN A 105 -24.85 -15.35 -13.88
C ASN A 105 -24.06 -16.35 -13.04
N LEU A 106 -24.02 -16.15 -11.72
CA LEU A 106 -23.40 -17.05 -10.75
C LEU A 106 -24.23 -18.34 -10.55
N GLU A 107 -25.56 -18.21 -10.46
CA GLU A 107 -26.50 -19.33 -10.35
C GLU A 107 -26.49 -20.22 -11.61
N ASN A 108 -26.44 -19.61 -12.80
CA ASN A 108 -26.41 -20.35 -14.06
C ASN A 108 -25.03 -20.93 -14.41
N ASN A 109 -24.03 -20.83 -13.51
CA ASN A 109 -22.66 -21.32 -13.70
C ASN A 109 -21.99 -20.82 -15.00
N ASN A 110 -22.51 -19.74 -15.58
CA ASN A 110 -22.11 -19.18 -16.87
C ASN A 110 -20.99 -18.14 -16.73
N ILE A 111 -20.42 -18.02 -15.53
CA ILE A 111 -19.20 -17.24 -15.34
C ILE A 111 -18.04 -18.07 -15.90
N LYS A 112 -17.84 -18.00 -17.21
CA LYS A 112 -16.53 -18.26 -17.83
C LYS A 112 -15.60 -17.16 -17.34
N ILE A 113 -15.09 -17.31 -16.12
CA ILE A 113 -13.94 -16.55 -15.69
C ILE A 113 -12.81 -17.04 -16.58
N GLN A 114 -12.42 -16.24 -17.57
CA GLN A 114 -11.15 -16.43 -18.27
C GLN A 114 -10.07 -16.16 -17.21
N MET A 115 -9.84 -17.18 -16.38
CA MET A 115 -8.80 -17.20 -15.37
C MET A 115 -7.49 -17.36 -16.11
N GLU A 116 -6.96 -16.26 -16.62
CA GLU A 116 -5.58 -16.19 -17.05
C GLU A 116 -4.72 -16.28 -15.78
N ASP A 117 -4.23 -17.49 -15.48
CA ASP A 117 -3.19 -17.81 -14.49
C ASP A 117 -3.26 -17.07 -13.14
N ILE A 118 -4.43 -17.02 -12.49
CA ILE A 118 -4.42 -16.85 -11.03
C ILE A 118 -3.76 -18.11 -10.48
N LYS A 119 -2.54 -17.98 -9.96
CA LYS A 119 -1.64 -19.05 -9.49
C LYS A 119 -2.23 -19.95 -8.38
N PHE A 120 -3.30 -20.69 -8.64
CA PHE A 120 -3.88 -21.67 -7.73
C PHE A 120 -2.85 -22.75 -7.35
N THR A 121 -1.95 -23.09 -8.27
CA THR A 121 -0.80 -23.97 -8.01
C THR A 121 0.14 -23.46 -6.92
N SER A 122 0.18 -22.14 -6.66
CA SER A 122 1.00 -21.58 -5.59
C SER A 122 0.28 -21.64 -4.24
N LEU A 123 -1.06 -21.50 -4.23
CA LEU A 123 -1.85 -21.60 -3.01
C LEU A 123 -1.92 -23.04 -2.51
N GLU A 124 -2.13 -24.00 -3.41
CA GLU A 124 -2.12 -25.44 -3.07
C GLU A 124 -0.78 -25.85 -2.46
N ARG A 125 0.34 -25.48 -3.10
CA ARG A 125 1.69 -25.74 -2.56
C ARG A 125 1.92 -25.07 -1.21
N CYS A 126 1.42 -23.84 -1.03
CA CYS A 126 1.52 -23.14 0.25
C CYS A 126 0.77 -23.89 1.36
N ILE A 127 -0.46 -24.34 1.08
CA ILE A 127 -1.27 -25.09 2.04
C ILE A 127 -0.62 -26.43 2.38
N THR A 128 -0.12 -27.17 1.39
CA THR A 128 0.58 -28.46 1.63
C THR A 128 1.86 -28.26 2.44
N ASP A 129 2.65 -27.22 2.16
CA ASP A 129 3.86 -26.89 2.91
C ASP A 129 3.55 -26.51 4.36
N LEU A 130 2.48 -25.74 4.59
CA LEU A 130 2.03 -25.36 5.93
C LEU A 130 1.52 -26.57 6.71
N ALA A 131 0.70 -27.42 6.08
CA ALA A 131 0.18 -28.64 6.70
C ALA A 131 1.32 -29.59 7.09
N THR A 132 2.32 -29.76 6.23
CA THR A 132 3.49 -30.59 6.49
C THR A 132 4.32 -30.04 7.65
N LYS A 133 4.57 -28.73 7.70
CA LYS A 133 5.31 -28.08 8.80
C LYS A 133 4.57 -28.20 10.14
N LEU A 134 3.25 -28.03 10.14
CA LEU A 134 2.41 -28.17 11.34
C LEU A 134 2.38 -29.62 11.85
N SER A 135 2.24 -30.60 10.97
CA SER A 135 2.29 -32.01 11.36
C SER A 135 3.64 -32.37 12.01
N LEU A 136 4.75 -31.90 11.41
CA LEU A 136 6.09 -32.14 11.93
C LEU A 136 6.35 -31.43 13.27
N SER A 137 5.91 -30.18 13.44
CA SER A 137 6.06 -29.48 14.71
C SER A 137 5.23 -30.14 15.83
N LEU A 138 4.05 -30.67 15.50
CA LEU A 138 3.21 -31.40 16.45
C LEU A 138 3.88 -32.71 16.91
N VAL A 139 4.47 -33.47 15.99
CA VAL A 139 5.20 -34.72 16.30
C VAL A 139 6.43 -34.42 17.17
N LEU A 140 7.18 -33.36 16.86
CA LEU A 140 8.31 -32.95 17.70
C LEU A 140 7.86 -32.55 19.10
N ALA A 141 6.81 -31.74 19.21
CA ALA A 141 6.28 -31.31 20.49
C ALA A 141 5.83 -32.50 21.35
N SER A 142 5.10 -33.46 20.76
CA SER A 142 4.65 -34.64 21.48
C SER A 142 5.81 -35.53 21.94
N MET A 143 6.88 -35.63 21.13
CA MET A 143 8.05 -36.45 21.49
C MET A 143 8.92 -35.79 22.57
N VAL A 144 9.04 -34.45 22.56
CA VAL A 144 9.69 -33.68 23.63
C VAL A 144 8.91 -33.81 24.94
N ILE A 145 7.58 -33.62 24.89
CA ILE A 145 6.71 -33.76 26.07
C ILE A 145 6.76 -35.19 26.61
N GLY A 146 6.64 -36.20 25.75
CA GLY A 146 6.71 -37.61 26.14
C GLY A 146 8.05 -37.97 26.81
N SER A 147 9.16 -37.52 26.23
CA SER A 147 10.50 -37.74 26.81
C SER A 147 10.66 -37.03 28.16
N SER A 148 10.16 -35.80 28.28
CA SER A 148 10.19 -35.02 29.52
C SER A 148 9.37 -35.67 30.63
N LEU A 149 8.19 -36.22 30.31
CA LEU A 149 7.33 -36.91 31.27
C LEU A 149 7.96 -38.21 31.79
N ILE A 150 8.63 -38.97 30.92
CA ILE A 150 9.34 -40.19 31.34
C ILE A 150 10.48 -39.84 32.30
N ILE A 151 11.25 -38.79 32.02
CA ILE A 151 12.35 -38.32 32.88
C ILE A 151 11.84 -37.85 34.25
N SER A 152 10.66 -37.21 34.29
CA SER A 152 10.03 -36.74 35.53
C SER A 152 9.38 -37.85 36.36
N SER A 153 9.29 -39.09 35.85
CA SER A 153 8.65 -40.20 36.54
C SER A 153 9.53 -40.78 37.65
N GLN A 154 8.97 -40.96 38.85
CA GLN A 154 9.68 -41.50 40.02
C GLN A 154 10.25 -42.92 39.82
N ASN A 155 9.77 -43.66 38.82
CA ASN A 155 10.26 -45.00 38.47
C ASN A 155 11.62 -44.99 37.76
N ILE A 156 12.12 -43.82 37.33
CA ILE A 156 13.39 -43.73 36.59
C ILE A 156 14.61 -44.08 37.44
N ASN A 157 14.53 -43.84 38.75
CA ASN A 157 15.62 -44.13 39.68
C ASN A 157 15.69 -45.64 40.04
N ARG A 158 14.62 -46.39 39.74
CA ARG A 158 14.51 -47.82 40.06
C ARG A 158 15.03 -48.73 38.95
N ASN A 159 14.97 -48.29 37.68
CA ASN A 159 15.39 -49.10 36.53
C ASN A 159 16.24 -48.27 35.55
N ILE A 160 17.54 -48.61 35.46
CA ILE A 160 18.52 -47.94 34.57
C ILE A 160 18.12 -48.02 33.09
N TRP A 161 17.45 -49.11 32.67
CA TRP A 161 16.98 -49.33 31.31
C TRP A 161 15.94 -48.30 30.86
N ILE A 162 15.02 -47.90 31.76
CA ILE A 162 13.99 -46.89 31.47
C ILE A 162 14.65 -45.51 31.28
N LYS A 163 15.68 -45.21 32.09
CA LYS A 163 16.47 -43.98 31.98
C LYS A 163 17.21 -43.89 30.64
N MET A 164 17.86 -44.98 30.22
CA MET A 164 18.54 -45.04 28.93
C MET A 164 17.57 -44.89 27.76
N MET A 165 16.40 -45.54 27.80
CA MET A 165 15.34 -45.42 26.79
C MET A 165 14.84 -43.97 26.62
N ALA A 166 14.70 -43.24 27.73
CA ALA A 166 14.27 -41.84 27.70
C ALA A 166 15.31 -40.91 27.05
N ILE A 167 16.59 -41.11 27.39
CA ILE A 167 17.71 -40.31 26.86
C ILE A 167 17.90 -40.55 25.36
N THR A 168 17.80 -41.80 24.91
CA THR A 168 17.90 -42.14 23.48
C THR A 168 16.72 -41.58 22.70
N GLY A 169 15.50 -41.69 23.24
CA GLY A 169 14.30 -41.09 22.65
C GLY A 169 14.40 -39.57 22.51
N PHE A 170 14.90 -38.88 23.54
CA PHE A 170 15.14 -37.44 23.49
C PHE A 170 16.22 -37.06 22.46
N SER A 171 17.33 -37.81 22.42
CA SER A 171 18.43 -37.57 21.48
C SER A 171 17.99 -37.74 20.02
N ILE A 172 17.21 -38.78 19.74
CA ILE A 172 16.62 -39.03 18.41
C ILE A 172 15.67 -37.90 18.02
N SER A 173 14.80 -37.47 18.94
CA SER A 173 13.89 -36.35 18.71
C SER A 173 14.64 -35.05 18.42
N PHE A 174 15.72 -34.81 19.15
CA PHE A 174 16.57 -33.63 18.98
C PHE A 174 17.27 -33.60 17.61
N ILE A 175 17.79 -34.75 17.16
CA ILE A 175 18.40 -34.90 15.83
C ILE A 175 17.37 -34.67 14.72
N ILE A 176 16.19 -35.27 14.82
CA ILE A 176 15.10 -35.08 13.85
C ILE A 176 14.66 -33.61 13.82
N GLY A 177 14.53 -32.97 15.00
CA GLY A 177 14.20 -31.56 15.12
C GLY A 177 15.21 -30.64 14.42
N ILE A 178 16.51 -30.88 14.63
CA ILE A 178 17.58 -30.12 13.98
C ILE A 178 17.55 -30.30 12.45
N LEU A 179 17.37 -31.53 11.95
CA LEU A 179 17.28 -31.79 10.52
C LEU A 179 16.10 -31.05 9.86
N LEU A 180 14.98 -30.95 10.57
CA LEU A 180 13.80 -30.22 10.11
C LEU A 180 14.05 -28.70 10.04
N VAL A 181 14.68 -28.13 11.06
CA VAL A 181 15.05 -26.70 11.06
C VAL A 181 16.00 -26.39 9.89
N ILE A 182 17.01 -27.24 9.67
CA ILE A 182 17.94 -27.10 8.53
C ILE A 182 17.20 -27.20 7.19
N LYS A 183 16.26 -28.15 7.05
CA LYS A 183 15.47 -28.32 5.82
C LYS A 183 14.59 -27.09 5.54
N ILE A 184 13.99 -26.50 6.57
CA ILE A 184 13.18 -25.27 6.45
C ILE A 184 14.06 -24.09 6.01
N PHE A 185 15.21 -23.89 6.68
CA PHE A 185 16.15 -22.81 6.34
C PHE A 185 16.70 -22.95 4.92
N ARG A 186 17.09 -24.16 4.52
CA ARG A 186 17.62 -24.43 3.18
C ARG A 186 16.56 -24.26 2.09
N SER A 187 15.30 -24.60 2.37
CA SER A 187 14.18 -24.39 1.43
C SER A 187 13.90 -22.90 1.20
N GLN A 188 14.04 -22.08 2.25
CA GLN A 188 13.83 -20.64 2.18
C GLN A 188 14.96 -19.88 1.46
N TYR A 189 16.19 -20.43 1.48
CA TYR A 189 17.37 -19.81 0.84
C TYR A 189 17.58 -20.21 -0.64
N ARG A 190 16.76 -21.12 -1.18
CA ARG A 190 16.88 -21.64 -2.56
C ARG A 190 15.83 -21.08 -3.53
N LYS A 191 15.01 -20.13 -3.09
CA LYS A 191 14.13 -19.30 -3.92
C LYS A 191 14.77 -17.92 -4.09
#